data_AF-A0AAE1SZ88-F1
#
_entry.id   AF-A0AAE1SZ88-F1
#
_cell.length_a   1.000
_cell.length_b   1.000
_cell.length_c   1.000
_cell.angle_alpha   90.00
_cell.angle_beta   90.00
_cell.angle_gamma   90.00
#
_symmetry.space_group_name_H-M   'P 1'
#
loop_
_entity.id
_entity.type
_entity.pdbx_description
1 polymer ?
#
loop_
_entity_poly.entity_id
_entity_poly.type
_entity_poly.pdbx_seq_one_letter_code
_entity_poly.pdbx_strand_id
1 'polypeptide(L)'
;MDGEVANQALYLPGLLPKIPGRFHYLFGKPILTKGRKDLVKNREKARELYLQVKSEVQNNMNYLLKKREEDPYRSVIYRTAYKTFSATSDDVPTFDY
;
A
#
# COMPACT_ATOMS: atom_id res chain seq x y z
N MET A 1 7.89 3.43 -16.49
CA MET A 1 7.10 2.48 -15.66
C MET A 1 8.14 1.57 -15.05
N ASP A 2 8.82 2.04 -14.01
CA ASP A 2 10.12 1.48 -13.58
C ASP A 2 10.07 1.07 -12.11
N GLY A 3 8.98 0.42 -11.72
CA GLY A 3 8.92 -0.26 -10.41
C GLY A 3 9.42 -1.69 -10.56
N GLU A 4 10.20 -2.19 -9.59
CA GLU A 4 10.65 -3.59 -9.50
C GLU A 4 9.54 -4.64 -9.75
N VAL A 5 8.27 -4.30 -9.49
CA VAL A 5 7.12 -5.18 -9.76
C VAL A 5 6.73 -5.24 -11.24
N ALA A 6 6.90 -4.14 -11.98
CA ALA A 6 6.65 -4.07 -13.41
C ALA A 6 7.81 -4.66 -14.24
N ASN A 7 9.02 -4.68 -13.67
CA ASN A 7 10.21 -5.27 -14.27
C ASN A 7 10.34 -6.75 -13.86
N GLN A 8 9.28 -7.54 -14.05
CA GLN A 8 9.33 -8.98 -13.77
C GLN A 8 9.89 -9.71 -14.98
N ALA A 9 11.14 -10.17 -14.87
CA ALA A 9 11.68 -11.20 -15.75
C ALA A 9 10.69 -12.38 -15.77
N LEU A 10 10.49 -12.97 -16.95
CA LEU A 10 9.57 -14.08 -17.17
C LEU A 10 9.73 -15.14 -16.07
N TYR A 11 8.71 -15.29 -15.23
CA TYR A 11 8.74 -16.24 -14.12
C TYR A 11 8.56 -17.66 -14.66
N LEU A 12 9.63 -18.46 -14.68
CA LEU A 12 9.58 -19.89 -14.99
C LEU A 12 9.32 -20.68 -13.70
N PRO A 13 8.13 -21.28 -13.52
CA PRO A 13 7.83 -22.07 -12.32
C PRO A 13 8.84 -23.20 -12.14
N GLY A 14 9.41 -23.33 -10.94
CA GLY A 14 10.35 -24.42 -10.58
C GLY A 14 11.84 -24.10 -10.73
N LEU A 15 12.24 -23.01 -11.41
CA LEU A 15 13.65 -22.62 -11.55
C LEU A 15 14.08 -21.49 -10.60
N LEU A 16 13.22 -20.50 -10.38
CA LEU A 16 13.51 -19.35 -9.52
C LEU A 16 12.37 -19.18 -8.51
N PRO A 17 12.61 -19.23 -7.19
CA PRO A 17 11.57 -18.93 -6.22
C PRO A 17 11.25 -17.42 -6.25
N LYS A 18 9.98 -17.06 -6.47
CA LYS A 18 9.53 -15.66 -6.32
C LYS A 18 9.46 -15.37 -4.83
N ILE A 19 10.37 -14.54 -4.32
CA ILE A 19 10.36 -14.16 -2.91
C ILE A 19 9.25 -13.12 -2.71
N PRO A 20 8.19 -13.43 -1.94
CA PRO A 20 7.09 -12.49 -1.74
C PRO A 20 7.56 -11.32 -0.86
N GLY A 21 7.28 -10.08 -1.27
CA GLY A 21 7.55 -8.88 -0.44
C GLY A 21 6.53 -8.70 0.70
N ARG A 22 6.71 -7.65 1.51
CA ARG A 22 5.67 -7.17 2.45
C ARG A 22 4.47 -6.60 1.68
N PHE A 23 3.27 -6.78 2.21
CA PHE A 23 2.13 -5.97 1.82
C PHE A 23 2.07 -4.70 2.68
N HIS A 24 1.88 -3.55 2.04
CA HIS A 24 1.72 -2.26 2.70
C HIS A 24 0.28 -1.78 2.53
N TYR A 25 -0.38 -1.43 3.63
CA TYR A 25 -1.76 -0.96 3.65
C TYR A 25 -1.83 0.40 4.34
N LEU A 26 -2.62 1.31 3.79
CA LEU A 26 -2.93 2.61 4.39
C LEU A 26 -4.44 2.81 4.35
N PHE A 27 -5.04 2.95 5.53
CA PHE A 27 -6.46 3.26 5.66
C PHE A 27 -6.63 4.78 5.74
N GLY A 28 -7.24 5.34 4.70
CA GLY A 28 -7.56 6.77 4.64
C GLY A 28 -8.72 7.16 5.56
N LYS A 29 -9.06 8.46 5.52
CA LYS A 29 -10.21 8.99 6.25
C LYS A 29 -11.52 8.35 5.74
N PRO A 30 -12.46 8.00 6.63
CA PRO A 30 -13.75 7.45 6.21
C PRO A 30 -14.57 8.47 5.41
N ILE A 31 -15.24 7.98 4.36
CA ILE A 31 -16.11 8.80 3.50
C ILE A 31 -17.55 8.63 3.98
N LEU A 32 -18.05 9.60 4.75
CA LEU A 32 -19.41 9.56 5.27
C LEU A 32 -20.43 9.94 4.19
N THR A 33 -21.18 8.96 3.70
CA THR A 33 -22.25 9.14 2.70
C THR A 33 -23.66 9.07 3.30
N LYS A 34 -23.80 8.59 4.54
CA LYS A 34 -25.10 8.49 5.24
C LYS A 34 -25.75 9.87 5.35
N GLY A 35 -27.01 9.98 4.92
CA GLY A 35 -27.79 11.22 4.99
C GLY A 35 -27.58 12.19 3.82
N ARG A 36 -26.62 11.95 2.93
CA ARG A 36 -26.30 12.82 1.77
C ARG A 36 -27.22 12.54 0.58
N LYS A 37 -28.53 12.79 0.72
CA LYS A 37 -29.54 12.59 -0.34
C LYS A 37 -29.25 13.43 -1.60
N ASP A 38 -28.52 14.53 -1.45
CA ASP A 38 -28.10 15.41 -2.53
C ASP A 38 -27.11 14.73 -3.49
N LEU A 39 -26.25 13.82 -3.01
CA LEU A 39 -25.35 13.05 -3.88
C LEU A 39 -26.10 12.11 -4.83
N VAL A 40 -27.26 11.60 -4.43
CA VAL A 40 -28.07 10.71 -5.28
C VAL A 40 -28.82 11.49 -6.35
N LYS A 41 -29.27 12.71 -6.03
CA LYS A 41 -30.10 13.54 -6.91
C LYS A 41 -29.29 14.48 -7.80
N ASN A 42 -28.06 14.83 -7.41
CA ASN A 42 -27.23 15.79 -8.09
C ASN A 42 -25.91 15.14 -8.56
N ARG A 43 -25.78 14.99 -9.87
CA ARG A 43 -24.65 14.33 -10.52
C ARG A 43 -23.35 15.13 -10.35
N GLU A 44 -23.42 16.45 -10.38
CA GLU A 44 -22.27 17.34 -10.26
C GLU A 44 -21.64 17.23 -8.86
N LYS A 45 -22.47 17.20 -7.81
CA LYS A 45 -22.02 16.95 -6.43
C LYS A 45 -21.44 15.55 -6.23
N ALA A 46 -22.03 14.54 -6.86
CA ALA A 46 -21.48 13.19 -6.85
C ALA A 46 -20.11 13.14 -7.54
N ARG A 47 -19.96 13.86 -8.66
CA ARG A 47 -18.70 13.98 -9.40
C ARG A 47 -17.63 14.67 -8.56
N GLU A 48 -17.97 15.74 -7.86
CA GLU A 48 -17.04 16.45 -6.97
C GLU A 48 -16.51 15.52 -5.87
N LEU A 49 -17.41 14.81 -5.16
CA LEU A 49 -17.01 13.83 -4.15
C LEU A 49 -16.13 12.73 -4.74
N TYR A 50 -16.49 12.21 -5.92
CA TYR A 50 -15.69 11.19 -6.60
C TYR A 50 -14.27 11.67 -6.91
N LEU A 51 -14.12 12.89 -7.43
CA LEU A 51 -12.80 13.46 -7.73
C LEU A 51 -11.96 13.68 -6.47
N GLN A 52 -12.59 14.12 -5.38
CA GLN A 52 -11.93 14.23 -4.08
C GLN A 52 -11.40 12.86 -3.63
N VAL A 53 -12.27 11.83 -3.60
CA VAL A 53 -11.89 10.48 -3.16
C VAL A 53 -10.80 9.90 -4.06
N LYS A 54 -10.89 10.11 -5.38
CA LYS A 54 -9.86 9.67 -6.33
C LYS A 54 -8.49 10.31 -6.01
N SER A 55 -8.47 11.61 -5.69
CA SER A 55 -7.25 12.31 -5.28
C SER A 55 -6.68 11.76 -3.98
N GLU A 56 -7.52 11.53 -2.97
CA GLU A 56 -7.11 10.93 -1.69
C GLU A 56 -6.49 9.53 -1.88
N VAL A 57 -7.12 8.67 -2.68
CA VAL A 57 -6.60 7.34 -3.01
C VAL A 57 -5.25 7.44 -3.74
N GLN A 58 -5.10 8.36 -4.70
CA GLN A 58 -3.84 8.56 -5.41
C GLN A 58 -2.72 8.99 -4.45
N ASN A 59 -3.01 9.92 -3.54
CA ASN A 59 -2.03 10.37 -2.54
C ASN A 59 -1.61 9.25 -1.59
N ASN A 60 -2.57 8.42 -1.15
CA ASN A 60 -2.28 7.25 -0.32
C ASN A 60 -1.39 6.25 -1.05
N MET A 61 -1.66 5.99 -2.34
CA MET A 61 -0.81 5.11 -3.15
C MET A 61 0.61 5.67 -3.31
N ASN A 62 0.74 6.98 -3.57
CA ASN A 62 2.05 7.64 -3.70
C ASN A 62 2.84 7.54 -2.38
N TYR A 63 2.19 7.76 -1.24
CA TYR A 63 2.80 7.57 0.08
C TYR A 63 3.28 6.12 0.28
N LEU A 64 2.43 5.13 -0.03
CA LEU A 64 2.79 3.71 0.12
C LEU A 64 3.95 3.30 -0.78
N LEU A 65 3.99 3.80 -2.02
CA LEU A 65 5.11 3.54 -2.94
C LEU A 65 6.42 4.10 -2.38
N LYS A 66 6.41 5.35 -1.91
CA LYS A 66 7.57 5.97 -1.26
C LYS A 66 8.02 5.18 -0.03
N LYS A 67 7.10 4.86 0.87
CA LYS A 67 7.41 4.09 2.09
C LYS A 67 7.91 2.68 1.79
N ARG A 68 7.43 2.07 0.71
CA ARG A 68 7.93 0.77 0.24
C ARG A 68 9.36 0.83 -0.28
N GLU A 69 9.78 1.93 -0.91
CA GLU A 69 11.17 2.14 -1.33
C GLU A 69 12.08 2.36 -0.12
N GLU A 70 11.59 3.07 0.91
CA GLU A 70 12.30 3.37 2.14
C GLU A 70 12.31 2.20 3.16
N ASP A 71 11.52 1.14 2.97
CA ASP A 71 11.33 0.05 3.94
C ASP A 71 12.58 -0.87 4.04
N PRO A 72 13.34 -0.82 5.16
CA PRO A 72 14.53 -1.67 5.33
C PRO A 72 14.19 -3.16 5.46
N TYR A 73 12.93 -3.50 5.75
CA TYR A 73 12.44 -4.87 5.93
C TYR A 73 11.61 -5.37 4.74
N ARG A 74 11.70 -4.69 3.59
CA ARG A 74 11.02 -5.07 2.34
C ARG A 74 11.34 -6.50 1.92
N SER A 75 12.61 -6.91 2.05
CA SER A 75 13.07 -8.27 1.77
C SER A 75 12.76 -9.23 2.91
N VAL A 76 12.30 -10.44 2.57
CA VAL A 76 12.08 -11.52 3.54
C VAL A 76 13.37 -11.87 4.27
N ILE A 77 14.53 -11.77 3.61
CA ILE A 77 15.83 -12.12 4.21
C ILE A 77 16.18 -11.15 5.35
N TYR A 78 16.10 -9.84 5.10
CA TYR A 78 16.36 -8.83 6.13
C TYR A 78 15.36 -8.92 7.27
N ARG A 79 14.10 -9.27 6.98
CA ARG A 79 13.08 -9.49 7.99
C ARG A 79 13.36 -10.70 8.87
N THR A 80 13.77 -11.82 8.27
CA THR A 80 14.15 -13.02 9.02
C THR A 80 15.37 -12.74 9.88
N ALA A 81 16.39 -12.05 9.35
CA ALA A 81 17.54 -11.63 10.14
C ALA A 81 17.13 -10.75 11.32
N TYR A 82 16.32 -9.71 11.08
CA TYR A 82 15.81 -8.83 12.14
C TYR A 82 15.06 -9.62 13.22
N LYS A 83 14.15 -10.51 12.85
CA LYS A 83 13.41 -11.34 13.83
C LYS A 83 14.31 -12.28 14.64
N THR A 84 15.39 -12.79 14.04
CA THR A 84 16.31 -13.71 14.73
C THR A 84 17.24 -12.96 15.69
N PHE A 85 17.68 -11.76 15.34
CA PHE A 85 18.65 -10.98 16.14
C PHE A 85 17.98 -9.98 17.10
N SER A 86 16.73 -9.60 16.87
CA SER A 86 15.93 -8.80 17.81
C SER A 86 15.32 -9.74 18.83
N ALA A 87 15.77 -9.68 20.08
CA ALA A 87 15.35 -10.57 21.17
C ALA A 87 13.88 -10.37 21.64
N THR A 88 13.04 -9.69 20.87
CA THR A 88 11.61 -9.50 21.18
C THR A 88 10.77 -10.12 20.08
N SER A 89 9.69 -10.81 20.47
CA SER A 89 8.67 -11.37 19.59
C SER A 89 7.85 -10.29 18.85
N ASP A 90 8.39 -9.07 18.73
CA ASP A 90 7.64 -7.91 18.28
C ASP A 90 7.49 -7.93 16.76
N ASP A 91 6.30 -7.54 16.32
CA ASP A 91 6.00 -7.34 14.92
C ASP A 91 6.93 -6.27 14.32
N VAL A 92 7.34 -6.49 13.06
CA VAL A 92 8.20 -5.57 12.32
C VAL A 92 7.59 -4.16 12.35
N PRO A 93 8.37 -3.12 12.68
CA PRO A 93 7.86 -1.76 12.80
C PRO A 93 6.96 -1.35 11.63
N THR A 94 5.84 -0.71 11.97
CA THR A 94 4.95 -0.05 11.01
C THR A 94 5.47 1.35 10.69
N PHE A 95 4.98 1.95 9.62
CA PHE A 95 5.31 3.33 9.28
C PHE A 95 4.71 4.30 10.30
N ASP A 96 5.44 5.38 10.61
CA ASP A 96 4.95 6.46 11.44
C ASP A 96 3.73 7.15 10.79
N TYR A 97 2.73 7.46 11.62
CA TYR A 97 1.47 8.13 11.24
C TYR A 97 1.60 9.65 11.16
#